data_AF-A0A661UYE5-F1
#
_entry.id   AF-A0A661UYE5-F1
#
_cell.length_a   1.000
_cell.length_b   1.000
_cell.length_c   1.000
_cell.angle_alpha   90.00
_cell.angle_beta   90.00
_cell.angle_gamma   90.00
#
_symmetry.space_group_name_H-M   'P 1'
#
loop_
_entity.id
_entity.type
_entity.pdbx_description
1 polymer ?
#
loop_
_entity_poly.entity_id
_entity_poly.type
_entity_poly.pdbx_seq_one_letter_code
_entity_poly.pdbx_strand_id
1 'polypeptide(L)'
;FEETATEIGDIPFRKLKYKNVRYDPFYSRIHAPVLDEEEQEFLDIYSSGMIGLTPNKVFIKDRIGRIHILEIGDKVAYGTLESINWKEQYATFQLNEIGVIKDMKIYLNELKEE
;
A
#
# COMPACT_ATOMS: atom_id res chain seq x y z
N PHE A 1 -47.02 36.52 -13.69
CA PHE A 1 -45.92 36.11 -12.80
C PHE A 1 -45.69 37.09 -11.64
N GLU A 2 -46.54 38.12 -11.46
CA GLU A 2 -46.26 39.25 -10.55
C GLU A 2 -47.15 39.30 -9.30
N GLU A 3 -48.25 38.55 -9.21
CA GLU A 3 -49.24 38.74 -8.13
C GLU A 3 -48.94 37.97 -6.83
N THR A 4 -47.98 37.04 -6.82
CA THR A 4 -47.68 36.20 -5.64
C THR A 4 -46.20 36.14 -5.27
N ALA A 5 -45.34 36.92 -5.91
CA ALA A 5 -43.92 36.93 -5.63
C ALA A 5 -43.60 37.86 -4.45
N THR A 6 -42.81 37.38 -3.49
CA THR A 6 -42.26 38.20 -2.40
C THR A 6 -40.99 38.88 -2.89
N GLU A 7 -40.84 40.19 -2.63
CA GLU A 7 -39.62 40.93 -2.96
C GLU A 7 -38.41 40.38 -2.19
N ILE A 8 -37.22 40.40 -2.80
CA ILE A 8 -36.04 39.77 -2.22
C ILE A 8 -35.61 40.39 -0.87
N GLY A 9 -35.95 41.66 -0.65
CA GLY A 9 -35.70 42.36 0.60
C GLY A 9 -36.63 41.93 1.75
N ASP A 10 -37.80 41.38 1.42
CA ASP A 10 -38.82 40.93 2.38
C ASP A 10 -38.68 39.46 2.75
N ILE A 11 -37.70 38.74 2.18
CA ILE A 11 -37.43 37.34 2.54
C ILE A 11 -36.65 37.34 3.86
N PRO A 12 -37.23 36.92 4.99
CA PRO A 12 -36.51 36.89 6.25
C PRO A 12 -35.41 35.83 6.22
N PHE A 13 -34.25 36.14 6.80
CA PHE A 13 -33.23 35.13 7.01
C PHE A 13 -33.76 34.00 7.87
N ARG A 14 -33.78 32.78 7.30
CA ARG A 14 -34.19 31.59 8.02
C ARG A 14 -33.17 31.31 9.13
N LYS A 15 -33.59 31.46 10.40
CA LYS A 15 -32.78 31.02 11.55
C LYS A 15 -32.77 29.50 11.57
N LEU A 16 -31.73 28.91 10.97
CA LEU A 16 -31.49 27.47 11.05
C LEU A 16 -31.08 27.13 12.49
N LYS A 17 -31.79 26.17 13.10
CA LYS A 17 -31.37 25.64 14.40
C LYS A 17 -30.16 24.74 14.17
N TYR A 18 -29.00 25.13 14.70
CA TYR A 18 -27.83 24.26 14.72
C TYR A 18 -28.14 23.05 15.61
N LYS A 19 -28.20 21.87 15.01
CA LYS A 19 -28.29 20.62 15.75
C LYS A 19 -26.86 20.09 15.88
N ASN A 20 -26.34 20.01 17.10
CA ASN A 20 -25.12 19.26 17.36
C ASN A 20 -25.43 17.78 17.11
N VAL A 21 -25.06 17.31 15.92
CA VAL A 21 -25.01 15.89 15.61
C VAL A 21 -23.89 15.28 16.43
N ARG A 22 -24.23 14.39 17.38
CA ARG A 22 -23.23 13.65 18.19
C ARG A 22 -22.33 12.75 17.35
N TYR A 23 -22.75 12.45 16.12
CA TYR A 23 -22.06 11.57 15.20
C TYR A 23 -22.06 12.22 13.83
N ASP A 24 -20.88 12.32 13.21
CA ASP A 24 -20.73 12.86 11.87
C ASP A 24 -21.29 11.86 10.84
N PRO A 25 -22.38 12.20 10.11
CA PRO A 25 -22.94 11.32 9.09
C PRO A 25 -21.98 11.08 7.90
N PHE A 26 -20.91 11.87 7.79
CA PHE A 26 -19.86 11.73 6.78
C PHE A 26 -18.56 11.11 7.32
N TYR A 27 -18.59 10.57 8.55
CA TYR A 27 -17.45 9.82 9.07
C TYR A 27 -17.17 8.58 8.20
N SER A 28 -15.97 8.55 7.61
CA SER A 28 -15.55 7.41 6.78
C SER A 28 -15.51 6.14 7.62
N ARG A 29 -16.19 5.09 7.13
CA ARG A 29 -16.08 3.73 7.67
C ARG A 29 -14.89 2.96 7.11
N ILE A 30 -14.24 3.51 6.08
CA ILE A 30 -13.00 2.97 5.53
C ILE A 30 -11.88 3.72 6.23
N HIS A 31 -11.16 3.00 7.08
CA HIS A 31 -9.98 3.51 7.79
C HIS A 31 -8.73 3.23 6.97
N ALA A 32 -7.68 4.04 7.20
CA ALA A 32 -6.36 3.70 6.70
C ALA A 32 -5.94 2.33 7.26
N PRO A 33 -5.17 1.54 6.50
CA PRO A 33 -4.63 0.28 7.02
C PRO A 33 -3.82 0.56 8.29
N VAL A 34 -3.96 -0.32 9.28
CA VAL A 34 -3.18 -0.25 10.51
C VAL A 34 -1.74 -0.56 10.14
N LEU A 35 -0.83 0.37 10.44
CA LEU A 35 0.60 0.12 10.28
C LEU A 35 1.00 -0.88 11.36
N ASP A 36 1.44 -2.07 10.93
CA ASP A 36 2.04 -3.04 11.83
C ASP A 36 3.51 -2.63 12.06
N GLU A 37 3.86 -2.37 13.32
CA GLU A 37 5.21 -1.94 13.70
C GLU A 37 6.23 -3.06 13.50
N GLU A 38 5.83 -4.34 13.65
CA GLU A 38 6.71 -5.49 13.44
C GLU A 38 7.08 -5.65 11.96
N GLU A 39 6.14 -5.33 11.06
CA GLU A 39 6.36 -5.41 9.60
C GLU A 39 7.42 -4.42 9.09
N GLN A 40 7.68 -3.33 9.83
CA GLN A 40 8.72 -2.36 9.47
C GLN A 40 10.15 -2.87 9.68
N GLU A 41 10.32 -3.95 10.45
CA GLU A 41 11.63 -4.57 10.66
C GLU A 41 12.02 -5.49 9.50
N PHE A 42 11.04 -5.96 8.73
CA PHE A 42 11.26 -6.85 7.60
C PHE A 42 11.66 -6.10 6.33
N LEU A 43 12.24 -6.86 5.40
CA LEU A 43 12.64 -6.33 4.10
C LEU A 43 11.41 -5.93 3.28
N ASP A 44 11.34 -4.64 2.94
CA ASP A 44 10.31 -4.12 2.03
C ASP A 44 10.65 -4.43 0.57
N ILE A 45 9.88 -5.33 -0.03
CA ILE A 45 10.04 -5.81 -1.41
C ILE A 45 9.72 -4.72 -2.44
N TYR A 46 8.87 -3.73 -2.12
CA TYR A 46 8.51 -2.66 -3.06
C TYR A 46 9.64 -1.66 -3.31
N SER A 47 10.45 -1.39 -2.28
CA SER A 47 11.56 -0.46 -2.36
C SER A 47 12.92 -1.13 -2.58
N SER A 48 12.94 -2.44 -2.76
CA SER A 48 14.16 -3.23 -2.90
C SER A 48 14.42 -3.68 -4.34
N GLY A 49 15.70 -3.93 -4.65
CA GLY A 49 16.13 -4.43 -5.96
C GLY A 49 16.82 -5.79 -5.85
N MET A 50 16.47 -6.72 -6.74
CA MET A 50 17.20 -7.97 -6.86
C MET A 50 18.54 -7.71 -7.57
N ILE A 51 19.63 -8.08 -6.90
CA ILE A 51 21.01 -7.90 -7.40
C ILE A 51 21.64 -9.23 -7.82
N GLY A 52 21.06 -10.35 -7.40
CA GLY A 52 21.56 -11.67 -7.73
C GLY A 52 20.51 -12.74 -7.45
N LEU A 53 20.65 -13.84 -8.16
CA LEU A 53 19.78 -15.00 -8.04
C LEU A 53 20.64 -16.28 -8.10
N THR A 54 20.19 -17.33 -7.46
CA THR A 54 20.67 -18.71 -7.63
C THR A 54 19.45 -19.63 -7.61
N PRO A 55 19.56 -20.94 -7.90
CA PRO A 55 18.41 -21.84 -7.85
C PRO A 55 17.66 -21.87 -6.51
N ASN A 56 18.37 -21.60 -5.40
CA ASN A 56 17.81 -21.74 -4.05
C ASN A 56 17.82 -20.44 -3.24
N LYS A 57 18.52 -19.40 -3.70
CA LYS A 57 18.70 -18.15 -2.95
C LYS A 57 18.48 -16.92 -3.82
N VAL A 58 17.88 -15.90 -3.24
CA VAL A 58 17.72 -14.56 -3.83
C VAL A 58 18.58 -13.57 -3.05
N PHE A 59 19.30 -12.72 -3.77
CA PHE A 59 20.07 -11.62 -3.19
C PHE A 59 19.35 -10.31 -3.49
N ILE A 60 18.87 -9.65 -2.45
CA ILE A 60 18.12 -8.40 -2.54
C ILE A 60 18.87 -7.29 -1.83
N LYS A 61 18.93 -6.13 -2.46
CA LYS A 61 19.46 -4.90 -1.88
C LYS A 61 18.30 -3.99 -1.45
N ASP A 62 18.29 -3.59 -0.19
CA ASP A 62 17.31 -2.64 0.34
C ASP A 62 17.62 -1.20 -0.09
N ARG A 63 16.73 -0.26 0.25
CA ARG A 63 16.89 1.18 -0.01
C ARG A 63 18.11 1.82 0.69
N ILE A 64 18.59 1.24 1.79
CA ILE A 64 19.73 1.71 2.59
C ILE A 64 21.05 1.09 2.05
N GLY A 65 20.95 0.14 1.12
CA GLY A 65 22.07 -0.57 0.50
C GLY A 65 22.49 -1.86 1.20
N ARG A 66 21.72 -2.35 2.18
CA ARG A 66 21.97 -3.64 2.84
C ARG A 66 21.59 -4.78 1.91
N ILE A 67 22.42 -5.83 1.91
CA ILE A 67 22.17 -7.04 1.12
C ILE A 67 21.55 -8.11 2.02
N HIS A 68 20.40 -8.60 1.61
CA HIS A 68 19.65 -9.67 2.25
C HIS A 68 19.71 -10.91 1.35
N ILE A 69 19.89 -12.06 1.98
CA ILE A 69 19.88 -13.36 1.31
C ILE A 69 18.63 -14.08 1.78
N LEU A 70 17.76 -14.44 0.83
CA LEU A 70 16.48 -15.09 1.11
C LEU A 70 16.44 -16.48 0.50
N GLU A 71 15.86 -17.42 1.22
CA GLU A 71 15.47 -18.75 0.80
C GLU A 71 13.94 -18.87 0.73
N ILE A 72 13.44 -19.85 -0.02
CA ILE A 72 11.98 -20.06 -0.17
C ILE A 72 11.35 -20.27 1.22
N GLY A 73 10.32 -19.50 1.52
CA GLY A 73 9.62 -19.47 2.81
C GLY A 73 10.10 -18.36 3.76
N ASP A 74 11.21 -17.69 3.47
CA ASP A 74 11.69 -16.58 4.29
C ASP A 74 10.69 -15.42 4.30
N LYS A 75 10.55 -14.80 5.48
CA LYS A 75 9.65 -13.68 5.71
C LYS A 75 10.21 -12.39 5.15
N VAL A 76 9.31 -11.61 4.57
CA VAL A 76 9.52 -10.25 4.08
C VAL A 76 8.36 -9.40 4.56
N ALA A 77 8.46 -8.08 4.40
CA ALA A 77 7.37 -7.21 4.81
C ALA A 77 6.08 -7.63 4.10
N TYR A 78 5.06 -7.90 4.89
CA TYR A 78 3.72 -8.32 4.48
C TYR A 78 3.69 -9.68 3.76
N GLY A 79 4.69 -10.56 3.88
CA GLY A 79 4.64 -11.81 3.13
C GLY A 79 5.86 -12.72 3.22
N THR A 80 6.02 -13.57 2.21
CA THR A 80 7.14 -14.51 2.10
C THR A 80 7.65 -14.66 0.67
N LEU A 81 8.89 -15.14 0.54
CA LEU A 81 9.42 -15.62 -0.73
C LEU A 81 8.77 -16.96 -1.09
N GLU A 82 7.96 -17.00 -2.14
CA GLU A 82 7.21 -18.20 -2.53
C GLU A 82 8.02 -19.09 -3.49
N SER A 83 8.64 -18.50 -4.51
CA SER A 83 9.33 -19.27 -5.54
C SER A 83 10.49 -18.51 -6.19
N ILE A 84 11.44 -19.28 -6.69
CA ILE A 84 12.59 -18.78 -7.46
C ILE A 84 12.56 -19.43 -8.85
N ASN A 85 12.52 -18.61 -9.90
CA ASN A 85 12.66 -19.06 -11.27
C ASN A 85 14.05 -18.68 -11.79
N TRP A 86 14.99 -19.62 -11.69
CA TRP A 86 16.35 -19.45 -12.19
C TRP A 86 16.43 -19.30 -13.71
N LYS A 87 15.52 -19.93 -14.46
CA LYS A 87 15.59 -19.88 -15.93
C LYS A 87 15.18 -18.51 -16.47
N GLU A 88 14.14 -17.93 -15.87
CA GLU A 88 13.59 -16.63 -16.28
C GLU A 88 14.13 -15.48 -15.42
N GLN A 89 15.07 -15.77 -14.52
CA GLN A 89 15.76 -14.79 -13.68
C GLN A 89 14.81 -13.88 -12.88
N TYR A 90 13.82 -14.49 -12.21
CA TYR A 90 12.93 -13.77 -11.30
C TYR A 90 12.61 -14.58 -10.05
N ALA A 91 12.12 -13.90 -9.02
CA ALA A 91 11.56 -14.49 -7.81
C ALA A 91 10.14 -13.98 -7.59
N THR A 92 9.27 -14.84 -7.06
CA THR A 92 7.87 -14.51 -6.72
C THR A 92 7.73 -14.41 -5.22
N PHE A 93 7.19 -13.29 -4.78
CA PHE A 93 6.84 -13.01 -3.39
C PHE A 93 5.33 -13.03 -3.26
N GLN A 94 4.82 -13.68 -2.22
CA GLN A 94 3.41 -13.67 -1.89
C GLN A 94 3.18 -12.67 -0.75
N LEU A 95 2.50 -11.56 -1.04
CA LEU A 95 2.29 -10.45 -0.12
C LEU A 95 0.81 -10.32 0.26
N ASN A 96 0.54 -9.89 1.49
CA ASN A 96 -0.79 -9.70 2.07
C ASN A 96 -0.80 -8.50 3.04
N GLU A 97 -0.95 -7.29 2.50
CA GLU A 97 -0.93 -6.05 3.29
C GLU A 97 -2.27 -5.75 3.98
N ILE A 98 -3.39 -6.04 3.32
CA ILE A 98 -4.73 -5.60 3.75
C ILE A 98 -5.78 -6.72 3.69
N GLY A 99 -5.34 -7.98 3.78
CA GLY A 99 -6.21 -9.16 3.63
C GLY A 99 -6.43 -9.58 2.17
N VAL A 100 -5.69 -9.00 1.23
CA VAL A 100 -5.68 -9.38 -0.19
C VAL A 100 -4.31 -9.94 -0.54
N ILE A 101 -4.28 -11.23 -0.86
CA ILE A 101 -3.05 -11.92 -1.28
C ILE A 101 -2.70 -11.50 -2.72
N LYS A 102 -1.46 -11.10 -2.93
CA LYS A 102 -0.93 -10.65 -4.21
C LYS A 102 0.46 -11.25 -4.46
N ASP A 103 0.62 -11.79 -5.66
CA ASP A 103 1.92 -12.29 -6.12
C ASP A 103 2.70 -11.15 -6.78
N MET A 104 3.89 -10.89 -6.27
CA MET A 104 4.81 -9.88 -6.79
C MET A 104 6.06 -10.55 -7.35
N LYS A 105 6.34 -10.29 -8.62
CA LYS A 105 7.56 -10.80 -9.27
C LYS A 105 8.62 -9.71 -9.32
N ILE A 106 9.81 -10.01 -8.81
CA ILE A 106 11.00 -9.19 -9.00
C ILE A 106 11.94 -9.91 -9.96
N TYR A 107 12.35 -9.20 -11.01
CA TYR A 107 13.32 -9.68 -11.98
C TYR A 107 14.73 -9.25 -11.57
N LEU A 108 15.72 -10.06 -11.91
CA LEU A 108 17.11 -9.68 -11.78
C LEU A 108 17.37 -8.49 -12.72
N ASN A 109 17.64 -7.33 -12.15
CA ASN A 109 18.02 -6.17 -12.95
C ASN A 109 19.45 -6.37 -13.43
N GLU A 110 19.65 -6.34 -14.76
CA GLU A 110 20.99 -6.14 -15.31
C GLU A 110 21.47 -4.76 -14.86
N LEU A 111 22.54 -4.71 -14.07
CA LEU A 111 23.25 -3.48 -13.78
C LEU A 111 23.76 -2.93 -15.12
N LYS A 112 23.04 -1.95 -15.67
CA LYS A 112 23.64 -1.05 -16.66
C LYS A 112 24.62 -0.17 -15.89
N GLU A 113 25.90 -0.53 -15.95
CA GLU A 113 26.98 0.41 -15.66
C GLU A 113 26.91 1.50 -16.75
N GLU A 114 26.51 2.70 -16.36
CA GLU A 114 26.71 3.92 -17.17
C GLU A 114 28.16 4.41 -17.06
#